data_AF-A0A6F9CW80-F1
#
_entry.id   AF-A0A6F9CW80-F1
#
_cell.length_a   1.000
_cell.length_b   1.000
_cell.length_c   1.000
_cell.angle_alpha   90.00
_cell.angle_beta   90.00
_cell.angle_gamma   90.00
#
_symmetry.space_group_name_H-M   'P 1'
#
loop_
_entity.id
_entity.type
_entity.pdbx_description
1 polymer ?
#
loop_
_entity_poly.entity_id
_entity_poly.type
_entity_poly.pdbx_seq_one_letter_code
_entity_poly.pdbx_strand_id
1 'polypeptide(L)'
;VKTEEQIAAEKAWYGTEKVWLVHKDGFSLATLLKTEPGSLPEGKVKIRLESDGSLLDVDEDDVEKANPPSFDRVEDLSSLQYLNESSVMHSLRQRYGGNLIHTHAGPNMVVINPISAPSMYSEKGCRREDTAPHIYGVAQSAYRNLLTTRQDQSIVLLGQSGSGKTTNCQHLVQYLVTIAGSTGKTFSAEKWQAVYTILEAFGNSSTSMNENASRFSHIVSLDVDQAGQVASASIQTMLLEKLRVTRRPEGESTFNVFYYMMAGADSSLKTKLHFNHFAENSAFGIVPQPKSEDKQRASQQFTKLQAAMKVLGISGEEQRAFWLVLGAIYHLGAAGATK
;
A
#
# COMPACT_ATOMS: atom_id res chain seq x y z
N VAL A 1 -19.99 -4.86 -28.41
CA VAL A 1 -21.39 -5.20 -28.76
C VAL A 1 -21.84 -6.27 -27.79
N LYS A 2 -22.91 -6.04 -27.02
CA LYS A 2 -23.41 -7.00 -26.02
C LYS A 2 -23.93 -8.27 -26.73
N THR A 3 -23.67 -9.45 -26.16
CA THR A 3 -24.17 -10.72 -26.73
C THR A 3 -25.68 -10.85 -26.50
N GLU A 4 -26.37 -11.68 -27.31
CA GLU A 4 -27.81 -11.93 -27.14
C GLU A 4 -28.13 -12.50 -25.75
N GLU A 5 -27.25 -13.33 -25.20
CA GLU A 5 -27.35 -13.85 -23.82
C GLU A 5 -27.28 -12.74 -22.77
N GLN A 6 -26.37 -11.77 -22.93
CA GLN A 6 -26.27 -10.62 -22.02
C GLN A 6 -27.52 -9.74 -22.08
N ILE A 7 -28.09 -9.55 -23.28
CA ILE A 7 -29.32 -8.77 -23.46
C ILE A 7 -30.52 -9.49 -22.83
N ALA A 8 -30.60 -10.81 -22.97
CA ALA A 8 -31.65 -11.62 -22.33
C ALA A 8 -31.54 -11.59 -20.80
N ALA A 9 -30.32 -11.73 -20.26
CA ALA A 9 -30.06 -11.63 -18.83
C ALA A 9 -30.39 -10.24 -18.27
N GLU A 10 -30.06 -9.15 -18.97
CA GLU A 10 -30.44 -7.79 -18.57
C GLU A 10 -31.96 -7.60 -18.57
N LYS A 11 -32.67 -8.09 -19.60
CA LYS A 11 -34.13 -8.02 -19.63
C LYS A 11 -34.79 -8.80 -18.50
N ALA A 12 -34.27 -9.99 -18.18
CA ALA A 12 -34.74 -10.78 -17.05
C ALA A 12 -34.46 -10.06 -15.71
N TRP A 13 -33.29 -9.44 -15.58
CA TRP A 13 -32.91 -8.65 -14.41
C TRP A 13 -33.86 -7.48 -14.18
N TYR A 14 -34.15 -6.66 -15.19
CA TYR A 14 -35.09 -5.54 -15.04
C TYR A 14 -36.55 -5.97 -14.81
N GLY A 15 -36.89 -7.23 -15.13
CA GLY A 15 -38.18 -7.82 -14.78
C GLY A 15 -38.30 -8.25 -13.31
N THR A 16 -37.18 -8.32 -12.59
CA THR A 16 -37.10 -8.70 -11.17
C THR A 16 -36.52 -7.56 -10.35
N GLU A 17 -37.18 -7.13 -9.29
CA GLU A 17 -36.64 -6.08 -8.41
C GLU A 17 -35.54 -6.65 -7.51
N LYS A 18 -34.35 -6.83 -8.07
CA LYS A 18 -33.17 -7.35 -7.36
C LYS A 18 -32.59 -6.28 -6.43
N VAL A 19 -32.30 -6.68 -5.21
CA VAL A 19 -31.83 -5.82 -4.12
C VAL A 19 -30.73 -6.50 -3.31
N TRP A 20 -29.91 -5.71 -2.64
CA TRP A 20 -29.00 -6.15 -1.60
C TRP A 20 -29.68 -5.98 -0.25
N LEU A 21 -29.73 -7.06 0.54
CA LEU A 21 -30.04 -6.98 1.95
C LEU A 21 -28.75 -6.71 2.72
N VAL A 22 -28.70 -5.59 3.44
CA VAL A 22 -27.61 -5.24 4.35
C VAL A 22 -27.85 -5.91 5.70
N HIS A 23 -26.81 -6.51 6.27
CA HIS A 23 -26.87 -7.15 7.57
C HIS A 23 -25.52 -7.09 8.28
N LYS A 24 -25.48 -7.47 9.56
CA LYS A 24 -24.29 -7.36 10.41
C LYS A 24 -23.02 -7.99 9.80
N ASP A 25 -23.17 -9.12 9.12
CA ASP A 25 -22.05 -9.86 8.50
C ASP A 25 -21.74 -9.44 7.05
N GLY A 26 -22.37 -8.38 6.54
CA GLY A 26 -22.15 -7.86 5.17
C GLY A 26 -23.45 -7.65 4.41
N PHE A 27 -23.53 -8.21 3.20
CA PHE A 27 -24.69 -8.05 2.33
C PHE A 27 -24.98 -9.33 1.55
N SER A 28 -26.26 -9.55 1.23
CA SER A 28 -26.75 -10.72 0.51
C SER A 28 -27.68 -10.33 -0.63
N LEU A 29 -27.62 -11.03 -1.76
CA LEU A 29 -28.51 -10.76 -2.90
C LEU A 29 -29.91 -11.30 -2.60
N ALA A 30 -30.92 -10.49 -2.89
CA ALA A 30 -32.32 -10.82 -2.71
C ALA A 30 -33.19 -10.30 -3.86
N THR A 31 -34.44 -10.78 -3.92
CA THR A 31 -35.49 -10.24 -4.79
C THR A 31 -36.57 -9.62 -3.92
N LEU A 32 -36.89 -8.35 -4.17
CA LEU A 32 -38.01 -7.65 -3.55
C LEU A 32 -39.33 -8.20 -4.09
N LEU A 33 -40.26 -8.54 -3.19
CA LEU A 33 -41.57 -9.08 -3.54
C LEU A 33 -42.63 -8.00 -3.42
N LYS A 34 -43.45 -7.86 -4.47
CA LYS A 34 -44.61 -6.98 -4.46
C LYS A 34 -45.62 -7.50 -3.44
N THR A 35 -45.97 -6.65 -2.48
CA THR A 35 -46.96 -6.93 -1.44
C THR A 35 -48.14 -5.99 -1.57
N GLU A 36 -49.32 -6.43 -1.12
CA GLU A 36 -50.53 -5.61 -1.19
C GLU A 36 -50.47 -4.46 -0.17
N PRO A 37 -51.02 -3.27 -0.49
CA PRO A 37 -51.01 -2.13 0.43
C PRO A 37 -51.67 -2.52 1.77
N GLY A 38 -50.94 -2.35 2.89
CA GLY A 38 -51.42 -2.69 4.24
C GLY A 38 -51.17 -4.13 4.72
N SER A 39 -50.50 -4.97 3.91
CA SER A 39 -50.14 -6.35 4.31
C SER A 39 -48.90 -6.44 5.21
N LEU A 40 -48.08 -5.38 5.24
CA LEU A 40 -46.91 -5.27 6.09
C LEU A 40 -47.01 -4.02 6.97
N PRO A 41 -46.38 -4.03 8.16
CA PRO A 41 -46.18 -2.82 8.96
C PRO A 41 -45.48 -1.72 8.14
N GLU A 42 -45.78 -0.45 8.46
CA GLU A 42 -45.12 0.70 7.84
C GLU A 42 -43.59 0.60 7.99
N GLY A 43 -42.85 0.84 6.90
CA GLY A 43 -41.39 0.72 6.85
C GLY A 43 -40.85 -0.69 6.65
N LYS A 44 -41.70 -1.71 6.47
CA LYS A 44 -41.24 -3.08 6.20
C LYS A 44 -41.48 -3.53 4.77
N VAL A 45 -40.51 -4.28 4.24
CA VAL A 45 -40.56 -4.88 2.91
C VAL A 45 -40.34 -6.39 2.98
N LYS A 46 -40.98 -7.13 2.06
CA LYS A 46 -40.81 -8.57 1.97
C LYS A 46 -39.83 -8.92 0.86
N ILE A 47 -38.79 -9.66 1.22
CA ILE A 47 -37.74 -10.08 0.31
C ILE A 47 -37.64 -11.61 0.25
N ARG A 48 -37.10 -12.11 -0.86
CA ARG A 48 -36.67 -13.50 -1.02
C ARG A 48 -35.15 -13.53 -1.18
N LEU A 49 -34.43 -14.19 -0.27
CA LEU A 49 -32.99 -14.38 -0.40
C LEU A 49 -32.65 -15.29 -1.58
N GLU A 50 -31.64 -14.93 -2.38
CA GLU A 50 -31.19 -15.75 -3.51
C GLU A 50 -30.35 -16.95 -3.08
N SER A 51 -29.77 -16.90 -1.87
CA SER A 51 -28.91 -17.96 -1.35
C SER A 51 -29.64 -19.25 -1.01
N ASP A 52 -30.81 -19.14 -0.38
CA ASP A 52 -31.57 -20.28 0.16
C ASP A 52 -33.08 -20.22 -0.16
N GLY A 53 -33.54 -19.16 -0.83
CA GLY A 53 -34.95 -18.96 -1.16
C GLY A 53 -35.84 -18.55 0.02
N SER A 54 -35.25 -18.27 1.19
CA SER A 54 -36.00 -17.88 2.38
C SER A 54 -36.73 -16.54 2.18
N LEU A 55 -37.91 -16.42 2.80
CA LEU A 55 -38.74 -15.22 2.77
C LEU A 55 -38.58 -14.47 4.09
N LEU A 56 -38.17 -13.21 4.03
CA LEU A 56 -37.94 -12.37 5.19
C LEU A 56 -38.72 -11.06 5.07
N ASP A 57 -39.24 -10.59 6.19
CA ASP A 57 -39.83 -9.26 6.33
C ASP A 57 -38.78 -8.38 7.03
N VAL A 58 -38.17 -7.47 6.28
CA VAL A 58 -37.03 -6.64 6.72
C VAL A 58 -37.41 -5.16 6.71
N ASP A 59 -36.58 -4.34 7.34
CA ASP A 59 -36.72 -2.88 7.26
C ASP A 59 -36.38 -2.41 5.83
N GLU A 60 -37.12 -1.43 5.32
CA GLU A 60 -36.84 -0.82 4.01
C GLU A 60 -35.45 -0.16 4.00
N ASP A 61 -35.00 0.38 5.14
CA ASP A 61 -33.69 1.03 5.28
C ASP A 61 -32.51 0.05 5.15
N ASP A 62 -32.74 -1.25 5.38
CA ASP A 62 -31.72 -2.31 5.24
C ASP A 62 -31.62 -2.84 3.79
N VAL A 63 -32.36 -2.26 2.84
CA VAL A 63 -32.45 -2.75 1.45
C VAL A 63 -31.88 -1.74 0.46
N GLU A 64 -30.83 -2.13 -0.26
CA GLU A 64 -30.20 -1.32 -1.31
C GLU A 64 -30.50 -1.88 -2.71
N LYS A 65 -30.58 -1.05 -3.75
CA LYS A 65 -30.80 -1.53 -5.13
C LYS A 65 -29.57 -2.31 -5.64
N ALA A 66 -29.79 -3.47 -6.26
CA ALA A 66 -28.71 -4.24 -6.86
C ALA A 66 -28.48 -3.83 -8.33
N ASN A 67 -27.21 -3.70 -8.70
CA ASN A 67 -26.82 -3.46 -10.09
C ASN A 67 -26.96 -4.73 -10.94
N PRO A 68 -27.32 -4.61 -12.23
CA PRO A 68 -27.30 -5.74 -13.15
C PRO A 68 -25.92 -6.42 -13.24
N PRO A 69 -25.86 -7.73 -13.55
CA PRO A 69 -24.58 -8.47 -13.68
C PRO A 69 -23.63 -7.91 -14.75
N SER A 70 -24.11 -7.06 -15.67
CA SER A 70 -23.25 -6.37 -16.63
C SER A 70 -22.34 -5.32 -15.97
N PHE A 71 -22.62 -4.91 -14.73
CA PHE A 71 -21.78 -4.05 -13.90
C PHE A 71 -20.87 -4.84 -12.95
N ASP A 72 -20.83 -6.17 -13.06
CA ASP A 72 -19.88 -6.98 -12.32
C ASP A 72 -18.46 -6.65 -12.75
N ARG A 73 -17.56 -6.53 -11.77
CA ARG A 73 -16.14 -6.20 -11.98
C ARG A 73 -15.88 -4.91 -12.79
N VAL A 74 -16.77 -3.91 -12.74
CA VAL A 74 -16.54 -2.60 -13.37
C VAL A 74 -15.15 -2.04 -13.07
N GLU A 75 -14.52 -1.45 -14.09
CA GLU A 75 -13.19 -0.84 -13.96
C GLU A 75 -13.24 0.50 -13.22
N ASP A 76 -14.36 1.21 -13.32
CA ASP A 76 -14.64 2.44 -12.58
C ASP A 76 -15.94 2.31 -11.78
N LEU A 77 -15.84 2.44 -10.46
CA LEU A 77 -16.97 2.40 -9.54
C LEU A 77 -17.97 3.53 -9.80
N SER A 78 -17.54 4.65 -10.39
CA SER A 78 -18.46 5.74 -10.75
C SER A 78 -19.41 5.39 -11.89
N SER A 79 -19.12 4.31 -12.62
CA SER A 79 -19.98 3.83 -13.71
C SER A 79 -21.17 2.98 -13.24
N LEU A 80 -21.24 2.62 -11.96
CA LEU A 80 -22.35 1.85 -11.40
C LEU A 80 -23.68 2.60 -11.57
N GLN A 81 -24.73 1.90 -11.98
CA GLN A 81 -26.07 2.46 -12.12
C GLN A 81 -26.65 2.88 -10.76
N TYR A 82 -26.48 2.03 -9.76
CA TYR A 82 -26.85 2.28 -8.38
C TYR A 82 -25.58 2.33 -7.53
N LEU A 83 -25.21 3.54 -7.08
CA LEU A 83 -24.04 3.74 -6.25
C LEU A 83 -24.44 3.60 -4.77
N ASN A 84 -24.19 2.42 -4.21
CA ASN A 84 -24.41 2.09 -2.81
C ASN A 84 -23.26 1.23 -2.26
N GLU A 85 -23.21 1.07 -0.94
CA GLU A 85 -22.09 0.40 -0.26
C GLU A 85 -22.01 -1.07 -0.70
N SER A 86 -23.14 -1.78 -0.76
CA SER A 86 -23.17 -3.20 -1.14
C SER A 86 -22.67 -3.41 -2.56
N SER A 87 -23.06 -2.56 -3.52
CA SER A 87 -22.62 -2.67 -4.91
C SER A 87 -21.14 -2.37 -5.08
N VAL A 88 -20.62 -1.33 -4.42
CA VAL A 88 -19.18 -1.02 -4.43
C VAL A 88 -18.38 -2.17 -3.84
N MET A 89 -18.80 -2.68 -2.69
CA MET A 89 -18.14 -3.81 -2.03
C MET A 89 -18.23 -5.10 -2.85
N HIS A 90 -19.34 -5.34 -3.54
CA HIS A 90 -19.51 -6.47 -4.45
C HIS A 90 -18.51 -6.41 -5.61
N SER A 91 -18.44 -5.28 -6.32
CA SER A 91 -17.51 -5.09 -7.42
C SER A 91 -16.05 -5.23 -6.95
N LEU A 92 -15.69 -4.62 -5.82
CA LEU A 92 -14.33 -4.72 -5.26
C LEU A 92 -13.98 -6.16 -4.85
N ARG A 93 -14.90 -6.89 -4.21
CA ARG A 93 -14.71 -8.30 -3.83
C ARG A 93 -14.48 -9.19 -5.05
N GLN A 94 -15.30 -9.04 -6.09
CA GLN A 94 -15.15 -9.82 -7.32
C GLN A 94 -13.83 -9.51 -8.04
N ARG A 95 -13.44 -8.22 -8.11
CA ARG A 95 -12.17 -7.80 -8.72
C ARG A 95 -10.98 -8.35 -7.94
N TYR A 96 -11.01 -8.25 -6.62
CA TYR A 96 -9.98 -8.82 -5.76
C TYR A 96 -9.85 -10.33 -5.93
N GLY A 97 -10.98 -11.06 -6.00
CA GLY A 97 -10.99 -12.50 -6.30
C GLY A 97 -10.42 -12.86 -7.68
N GLY A 98 -10.45 -11.92 -8.63
CA GLY A 98 -9.79 -12.01 -9.93
C GLY A 98 -8.35 -11.50 -9.98
N ASN A 99 -7.73 -11.22 -8.83
CA ASN A 99 -6.40 -10.58 -8.71
C ASN A 99 -6.29 -9.18 -9.35
N LEU A 100 -7.41 -8.47 -9.50
CA LEU A 100 -7.48 -7.09 -10.00
C LEU A 100 -7.52 -6.14 -8.81
N ILE A 101 -6.33 -5.71 -8.34
CA ILE A 101 -6.18 -4.92 -7.11
C ILE A 101 -6.46 -3.42 -7.29
N HIS A 102 -6.45 -2.92 -8.52
CA HIS A 102 -6.68 -1.52 -8.85
C HIS A 102 -8.09 -1.36 -9.43
N THR A 103 -8.81 -0.34 -8.97
CA THR A 103 -10.14 0.03 -9.48
C THR A 103 -10.27 1.55 -9.47
N HIS A 104 -10.79 2.16 -10.53
CA HIS A 104 -11.10 3.58 -10.54
C HIS A 104 -12.32 3.89 -9.68
N ALA A 105 -12.35 5.09 -9.11
CA ALA A 105 -13.47 5.66 -8.38
C ALA A 105 -13.63 7.12 -8.84
N GLY A 106 -14.08 7.29 -10.07
CA GLY A 106 -14.07 8.58 -10.78
C GLY A 106 -12.63 9.12 -10.91
N PRO A 107 -12.33 10.33 -10.40
CA PRO A 107 -10.98 10.90 -10.48
C PRO A 107 -9.98 10.21 -9.54
N ASN A 108 -10.46 9.41 -8.59
CA ASN A 108 -9.63 8.72 -7.60
C ASN A 108 -9.39 7.26 -8.00
N MET A 109 -8.49 6.59 -7.29
CA MET A 109 -8.25 5.16 -7.44
C MET A 109 -8.31 4.47 -6.09
N VAL A 110 -9.00 3.33 -6.05
CA VAL A 110 -9.02 2.42 -4.90
C VAL A 110 -8.05 1.28 -5.20
N VAL A 111 -7.13 1.04 -4.27
CA VAL A 111 -6.15 -0.05 -4.34
C VAL A 111 -6.30 -0.94 -3.13
N ILE A 112 -6.58 -2.22 -3.35
CA ILE A 112 -6.67 -3.23 -2.29
C ILE A 112 -5.33 -3.96 -2.23
N ASN A 113 -4.62 -3.82 -1.10
CA ASN A 113 -3.31 -4.44 -0.93
C ASN A 113 -3.43 -5.97 -1.01
N PRO A 114 -2.75 -6.64 -1.97
CA PRO A 114 -2.82 -8.09 -2.07
C PRO A 114 -2.04 -8.78 -0.95
N ILE A 115 -2.49 -9.98 -0.58
CA ILE A 115 -1.83 -10.81 0.44
C ILE A 115 -0.49 -11.38 -0.07
N SER A 116 -0.33 -11.50 -1.39
CA SER A 116 0.91 -11.95 -2.05
C SER A 116 1.37 -10.92 -3.10
N ALA A 117 2.68 -10.85 -3.34
CA ALA A 117 3.23 -9.92 -4.33
C ALA A 117 2.68 -10.23 -5.74
N PRO A 118 1.91 -9.34 -6.36
CA PRO A 118 1.34 -9.59 -7.67
C PRO A 118 2.44 -9.46 -8.74
N SER A 119 2.38 -10.28 -9.79
CA SER A 119 3.30 -10.24 -10.95
C SER A 119 3.16 -8.98 -11.83
N MET A 120 2.27 -8.05 -11.45
CA MET A 120 1.81 -6.90 -12.24
C MET A 120 2.87 -5.80 -12.42
N TYR A 121 3.87 -5.70 -11.55
CA TYR A 121 4.85 -4.60 -11.55
C TYR A 121 6.02 -4.77 -12.54
N SER A 122 5.88 -5.59 -13.58
CA SER A 122 6.93 -5.74 -14.60
C SER A 122 7.02 -4.52 -15.52
N GLU A 123 8.24 -4.04 -15.80
CA GLU A 123 8.54 -2.79 -16.55
C GLU A 123 7.95 -2.71 -17.97
N LYS A 124 7.42 -3.81 -18.52
CA LYS A 124 6.94 -3.92 -19.90
C LYS A 124 5.43 -3.74 -20.06
N GLY A 125 4.68 -3.58 -18.98
CA GLY A 125 3.23 -3.81 -18.97
C GLY A 125 2.34 -2.65 -19.40
N CYS A 126 2.77 -1.40 -19.33
CA CYS A 126 1.86 -0.27 -19.58
C CYS A 126 2.12 0.34 -20.96
N ARG A 127 1.38 -0.13 -21.97
CA ARG A 127 1.29 0.58 -23.25
C ARG A 127 0.59 1.92 -22.99
N ARG A 128 0.97 2.96 -23.74
CA ARG A 128 0.46 4.35 -23.61
C ARG A 128 -1.06 4.51 -23.67
N GLU A 129 -1.79 3.44 -23.99
CA GLU A 129 -3.22 3.41 -24.33
C GLU A 129 -4.00 2.37 -23.49
N ASP A 130 -3.37 1.73 -22.50
CA ASP A 130 -4.03 0.66 -21.72
C ASP A 130 -5.09 1.26 -20.78
N THR A 131 -6.36 0.95 -21.07
CA THR A 131 -7.55 1.46 -20.36
C THR A 131 -7.79 0.82 -19.00
N ALA A 132 -7.07 -0.27 -18.69
CA ALA A 132 -7.27 -1.00 -17.45
C ALA A 132 -6.79 -0.19 -16.23
N PRO A 133 -7.52 -0.22 -15.09
CA PRO A 133 -7.12 0.50 -13.89
C PRO A 133 -5.73 0.07 -13.40
N HIS A 134 -4.81 1.02 -13.29
CA HIS A 134 -3.47 0.79 -12.76
C HIS A 134 -2.88 2.04 -12.12
N ILE A 135 -2.08 1.89 -11.07
CA ILE A 135 -1.42 3.02 -10.38
C ILE A 135 -0.51 3.84 -11.32
N TYR A 136 0.06 3.19 -12.34
CA TYR A 136 0.83 3.85 -13.40
C TYR A 136 -0.02 4.76 -14.28
N GLY A 137 -1.30 4.46 -14.50
CA GLY A 137 -2.23 5.35 -15.20
C GLY A 137 -2.43 6.66 -14.44
N VAL A 138 -2.47 6.61 -13.10
CA VAL A 138 -2.53 7.81 -12.25
C VAL A 138 -1.25 8.65 -12.39
N ALA A 139 -0.07 8.01 -12.33
CA ALA A 139 1.21 8.68 -12.57
C ALA A 139 1.27 9.32 -13.96
N GLN A 140 0.87 8.59 -15.00
CA GLN A 140 0.88 9.07 -16.38
C GLN A 140 -0.07 10.26 -16.58
N SER A 141 -1.27 10.20 -15.99
CA SER A 141 -2.24 11.30 -16.03
C SER A 141 -1.68 12.55 -15.36
N ALA A 142 -1.12 12.42 -14.15
CA ALA A 142 -0.47 13.52 -13.44
C ALA A 142 0.70 14.10 -14.26
N TYR A 143 1.57 13.25 -14.79
CA TYR A 143 2.70 13.70 -15.60
C TYR A 143 2.27 14.40 -16.89
N ARG A 144 1.26 13.89 -17.59
CA ARG A 144 0.69 14.55 -18.79
C ARG A 144 0.07 15.89 -18.45
N ASN A 145 -0.66 15.98 -17.34
CA ASN A 145 -1.27 17.23 -16.88
C ASN A 145 -0.19 18.26 -16.56
N LEU A 146 0.86 17.89 -15.84
CA LEU A 146 2.02 18.75 -15.57
C LEU A 146 2.60 19.37 -16.86
N LEU A 147 2.83 18.55 -17.90
CA LEU A 147 3.39 19.03 -19.17
C LEU A 147 2.42 19.92 -19.96
N THR A 148 1.12 19.60 -19.90
CA THR A 148 0.09 20.27 -20.71
C THR A 148 -0.36 21.58 -20.08
N THR A 149 -0.64 21.58 -18.77
CA THR A 149 -1.16 22.74 -18.04
C THR A 149 -0.06 23.63 -17.49
N ARG A 150 1.19 23.12 -17.42
CA ARG A 150 2.33 23.79 -16.76
C ARG A 150 2.05 24.13 -15.29
N GLN A 151 1.23 23.32 -14.62
CA GLN A 151 0.92 23.44 -13.20
C GLN A 151 1.39 22.20 -12.45
N ASP A 152 1.94 22.42 -11.25
CA ASP A 152 2.41 21.36 -10.37
C ASP A 152 1.29 20.37 -10.01
N GLN A 153 1.64 19.09 -9.89
CA GLN A 153 0.71 18.00 -9.63
C GLN A 153 1.11 17.24 -8.37
N SER A 154 0.13 16.74 -7.64
CA SER A 154 0.35 15.96 -6.41
C SER A 154 -0.44 14.66 -6.44
N ILE A 155 0.21 13.56 -6.04
CA ILE A 155 -0.45 12.27 -5.80
C ILE A 155 -0.39 11.98 -4.31
N VAL A 156 -1.56 11.87 -3.68
CA VAL A 156 -1.68 11.63 -2.23
C VAL A 156 -2.18 10.21 -1.99
N LEU A 157 -1.41 9.43 -1.22
CA LEU A 157 -1.75 8.05 -0.88
C LEU A 157 -2.37 7.98 0.51
N LEU A 158 -3.64 7.59 0.57
CA LEU A 158 -4.42 7.51 1.81
C LEU A 158 -4.68 6.06 2.21
N GLY A 159 -4.93 5.83 3.50
CA GLY A 159 -5.31 4.52 4.03
C GLY A 159 -4.63 4.18 5.36
N GLN A 160 -5.15 3.16 6.05
CA GLN A 160 -4.62 2.68 7.32
C GLN A 160 -3.19 2.10 7.20
N SER A 161 -2.48 1.96 8.31
CA SER A 161 -1.21 1.21 8.33
C SER A 161 -1.37 -0.17 7.70
N GLY A 162 -0.43 -0.57 6.84
CA GLY A 162 -0.49 -1.84 6.11
C GLY A 162 -1.29 -1.81 4.80
N SER A 163 -1.93 -0.69 4.43
CA SER A 163 -2.68 -0.58 3.17
C SER A 163 -1.84 -0.52 1.89
N GLY A 164 -0.50 -0.63 1.98
CA GLY A 164 0.39 -0.62 0.82
C GLY A 164 0.79 0.77 0.29
N LYS A 165 0.53 1.86 1.03
CA LYS A 165 0.91 3.24 0.63
C LYS A 165 2.37 3.35 0.20
N THR A 166 3.29 2.85 1.03
CA THR A 166 4.72 3.01 0.78
C THR A 166 5.17 2.26 -0.48
N THR A 167 4.65 1.05 -0.71
CA THR A 167 4.90 0.25 -1.91
C THR A 167 4.37 0.94 -3.17
N ASN A 168 3.14 1.48 -3.11
CA ASN A 168 2.56 2.24 -4.23
C ASN A 168 3.37 3.51 -4.54
N CYS A 169 3.87 4.23 -3.51
CA CYS A 169 4.74 5.39 -3.70
C CYS A 169 6.03 5.02 -4.45
N GLN A 170 6.67 3.92 -4.06
CA GLN A 170 7.87 3.43 -4.76
C GLN A 170 7.59 3.16 -6.23
N HIS A 171 6.50 2.46 -6.53
CA HIS A 171 6.11 2.12 -7.90
C HIS A 171 5.78 3.36 -8.74
N LEU A 172 5.08 4.33 -8.16
CA LEU A 172 4.78 5.62 -8.81
C LEU A 172 6.05 6.36 -9.21
N VAL A 173 6.97 6.56 -8.27
CA VAL A 173 8.23 7.27 -8.53
C VAL A 173 9.10 6.51 -9.52
N GLN A 174 9.25 5.19 -9.34
CA GLN A 174 9.97 4.33 -10.27
C GLN A 174 9.43 4.47 -11.70
N TYR A 175 8.11 4.42 -11.87
CA TYR A 175 7.48 4.57 -13.17
C TYR A 175 7.72 5.95 -13.78
N LEU A 176 7.51 7.04 -13.01
CA LEU A 176 7.73 8.41 -13.46
C LEU A 176 9.17 8.63 -13.96
N VAL A 177 10.16 8.14 -13.21
CA VAL A 177 11.58 8.23 -13.58
C VAL A 177 11.86 7.46 -14.87
N THR A 178 11.27 6.27 -15.04
CA THR A 178 11.44 5.46 -16.24
C THR A 178 10.81 6.11 -17.47
N ILE A 179 9.62 6.70 -17.35
CA ILE A 179 8.92 7.29 -18.51
C ILE A 179 9.43 8.68 -18.91
N ALA A 180 9.77 9.52 -17.94
CA ALA A 180 10.27 10.87 -18.19
C ALA A 180 11.75 10.84 -18.58
N GLY A 181 12.49 9.82 -18.12
CA GLY A 181 13.94 9.79 -18.18
C GLY A 181 14.55 10.85 -17.25
N SER A 182 15.87 10.99 -17.29
CA SER A 182 16.59 11.98 -16.50
C SER A 182 17.66 12.68 -17.33
N THR A 183 17.70 14.00 -17.19
CA THR A 183 18.71 14.86 -17.82
C THR A 183 20.06 14.61 -17.16
N GLY A 184 21.06 14.21 -17.93
CA GLY A 184 22.41 13.97 -17.41
C GLY A 184 22.55 12.78 -16.45
N LYS A 185 21.56 11.87 -16.37
CA LYS A 185 21.54 10.71 -15.45
C LYS A 185 21.69 11.11 -13.97
N THR A 186 21.25 12.31 -13.60
CA THR A 186 21.31 12.80 -12.22
C THR A 186 20.49 11.91 -11.28
N PHE A 187 19.33 11.45 -11.74
CA PHE A 187 18.44 10.56 -11.02
C PHE A 187 18.10 9.33 -11.86
N SER A 188 18.02 8.16 -11.24
CA SER A 188 17.74 6.89 -11.94
C SER A 188 16.89 5.98 -11.06
N ALA A 189 16.24 5.01 -11.71
CA ALA A 189 15.59 3.88 -11.06
C ALA A 189 16.46 3.22 -9.99
N GLU A 190 17.73 2.97 -10.30
CA GLU A 190 18.69 2.36 -9.37
C GLU A 190 18.94 3.24 -8.13
N LYS A 191 19.14 4.55 -8.33
CA LYS A 191 19.29 5.51 -7.23
C LYS A 191 18.03 5.57 -6.38
N TRP A 192 16.84 5.55 -7.00
CA TRP A 192 15.57 5.54 -6.27
C TRP A 192 15.44 4.30 -5.37
N GLN A 193 15.75 3.11 -5.89
CA GLN A 193 15.76 1.88 -5.10
C GLN A 193 16.78 1.94 -3.94
N ALA A 194 17.94 2.54 -4.17
CA ALA A 194 18.96 2.73 -3.14
C ALA A 194 18.48 3.70 -2.03
N VAL A 195 17.86 4.83 -2.39
CA VAL A 195 17.27 5.76 -1.41
C VAL A 195 16.20 5.06 -0.58
N TYR A 196 15.30 4.32 -1.23
CA TYR A 196 14.23 3.64 -0.53
C TYR A 196 14.75 2.56 0.42
N THR A 197 15.78 1.81 0.02
CA THR A 197 16.46 0.82 0.89
C THR A 197 17.00 1.46 2.18
N ILE A 198 17.57 2.68 2.08
CA ILE A 198 18.06 3.41 3.25
C ILE A 198 16.89 3.90 4.12
N LEU A 199 15.87 4.52 3.52
CA LEU A 199 14.70 4.99 4.25
C LEU A 199 13.99 3.85 4.99
N GLU A 200 13.85 2.69 4.37
CA GLU A 200 13.29 1.49 4.98
C GLU A 200 14.13 0.99 6.15
N ALA A 201 15.46 0.91 5.99
CA ALA A 201 16.32 0.45 7.08
C ALA A 201 16.23 1.36 8.31
N PHE A 202 16.29 2.68 8.13
CA PHE A 202 16.33 3.65 9.23
C PHE A 202 14.96 4.07 9.76
N GLY A 203 13.91 3.90 8.96
CA GLY A 203 12.58 4.44 9.26
C GLY A 203 11.47 3.39 9.44
N ASN A 204 11.70 2.13 9.08
CA ASN A 204 10.71 1.07 9.26
C ASN A 204 10.99 0.19 10.48
N SER A 205 9.93 -0.40 11.03
CA SER A 205 9.99 -1.37 12.12
C SER A 205 8.88 -2.43 11.97
N SER A 206 9.07 -3.58 12.61
CA SER A 206 8.02 -4.58 12.74
C SER A 206 7.01 -4.19 13.83
N THR A 207 5.73 -4.37 13.51
CA THR A 207 4.55 -4.09 14.36
C THR A 207 3.62 -5.29 14.34
N SER A 208 2.63 -5.32 15.24
CA SER A 208 1.64 -6.43 15.29
C SER A 208 0.85 -6.61 13.98
N MET A 209 0.69 -5.55 13.19
CA MET A 209 -0.12 -5.56 11.96
C MET A 209 0.73 -5.61 10.68
N ASN A 210 2.01 -5.26 10.75
CA ASN A 210 2.88 -5.12 9.58
C ASN A 210 4.34 -5.31 10.00
N GLU A 211 5.02 -6.28 9.38
CA GLU A 211 6.42 -6.62 9.65
C GLU A 211 7.41 -5.52 9.21
N ASN A 212 7.00 -4.61 8.33
CA ASN A 212 7.84 -3.56 7.77
C ASN A 212 7.08 -2.23 7.68
N ALA A 213 6.58 -1.77 8.83
CA ALA A 213 5.78 -0.56 8.91
C ALA A 213 6.67 0.70 8.87
N SER A 214 6.39 1.63 7.96
CA SER A 214 7.01 2.96 7.96
C SER A 214 6.57 3.76 9.19
N ARG A 215 7.53 4.20 10.00
CA ARG A 215 7.30 5.00 11.23
C ARG A 215 7.74 6.45 11.09
N PHE A 216 7.66 6.96 9.87
CA PHE A 216 7.89 8.34 9.48
C PHE A 216 7.00 8.65 8.27
N SER A 217 6.71 9.93 8.06
CA SER A 217 6.07 10.42 6.84
C SER A 217 7.14 10.96 5.90
N HIS A 218 6.91 10.89 4.60
CA HIS A 218 7.78 11.53 3.63
C HIS A 218 7.02 12.08 2.44
N ILE A 219 7.57 13.14 1.85
CA ILE A 219 7.14 13.74 0.60
C ILE A 219 8.28 13.58 -0.39
N VAL A 220 7.97 13.05 -1.58
CA VAL A 220 8.92 12.96 -2.69
C VAL A 220 8.51 14.00 -3.72
N SER A 221 9.42 14.90 -4.05
CA SER A 221 9.23 15.91 -5.10
C SER A 221 10.14 15.57 -6.28
N LEU A 222 9.58 15.54 -7.48
CA LEU A 222 10.31 15.36 -8.73
C LEU A 222 10.16 16.64 -9.56
N ASP A 223 11.26 17.29 -9.86
CA ASP A 223 11.28 18.48 -10.70
C ASP A 223 11.54 18.06 -12.15
N VAL A 224 10.70 18.55 -13.04
CA VAL A 224 10.73 18.22 -14.47
C VAL A 224 11.13 19.45 -15.27
N ASP A 225 12.08 19.29 -16.18
CA ASP A 225 12.55 20.39 -17.03
C ASP A 225 11.57 20.70 -18.18
N GLN A 226 11.92 21.71 -18.99
CA GLN A 226 11.09 22.13 -20.13
C GLN A 226 10.95 21.05 -21.22
N ALA A 227 11.90 20.11 -21.30
CA ALA A 227 11.88 18.98 -22.23
C ALA A 227 11.06 17.79 -21.69
N GLY A 228 10.56 17.88 -20.45
CA GLY A 228 9.81 16.82 -19.80
C GLY A 228 10.70 15.80 -19.08
N GLN A 229 11.99 16.05 -18.91
CA GLN A 229 12.88 15.10 -18.24
C GLN A 229 13.02 15.42 -16.75
N VAL A 230 13.25 14.40 -15.92
CA VAL A 230 13.50 14.61 -14.49
C VAL A 230 14.85 15.30 -14.31
N ALA A 231 14.82 16.53 -13.80
CA ALA A 231 15.98 17.37 -13.54
C ALA A 231 16.53 17.14 -12.12
N SER A 232 15.64 17.10 -11.13
CA SER A 232 15.97 16.86 -9.72
C SER A 232 14.90 16.05 -9.01
N ALA A 233 15.31 15.42 -7.90
CA ALA A 233 14.43 14.73 -6.99
C ALA A 233 14.83 15.11 -5.55
N SER A 234 13.84 15.37 -4.69
CA SER A 234 14.06 15.64 -3.27
C SER A 234 13.10 14.83 -2.42
N ILE A 235 13.55 14.50 -1.20
CA ILE A 235 12.74 13.78 -0.22
C ILE A 235 12.77 14.55 1.08
N GLN A 236 11.59 14.95 1.54
CA GLN A 236 11.40 15.55 2.85
C GLN A 236 10.83 14.50 3.79
N THR A 237 11.55 14.18 4.87
CA THR A 237 11.06 13.27 5.92
C THR A 237 10.49 14.07 7.09
N MET A 238 9.45 13.54 7.72
CA MET A 238 8.70 14.19 8.80
C MET A 238 8.27 13.16 9.84
N LEU A 239 8.09 13.61 11.09
CA LEU A 239 7.43 12.84 12.15
C LEU A 239 8.02 11.43 12.39
N LEU A 240 9.35 11.29 12.34
CA LEU A 240 10.00 10.04 12.72
C LEU A 240 9.67 9.71 14.18
N GLU A 241 9.15 8.51 14.44
CA GLU A 241 8.80 8.02 15.77
C GLU A 241 10.06 7.66 16.59
N LYS A 242 10.93 8.64 16.83
CA LYS A 242 12.23 8.47 17.49
C LYS A 242 12.15 7.83 18.88
N LEU A 243 11.01 7.98 19.57
CA LEU A 243 10.81 7.40 20.91
C LEU A 243 10.85 5.86 20.89
N ARG A 244 10.49 5.22 19.78
CA ARG A 244 10.49 3.76 19.57
C ARG A 244 11.82 3.07 19.89
N VAL A 245 12.92 3.79 19.72
CA VAL A 245 14.27 3.31 20.07
C VAL A 245 14.32 2.95 21.54
N THR A 246 13.74 3.79 22.40
CA THR A 246 13.79 3.64 23.86
C THR A 246 12.54 2.99 24.46
N ARG A 247 11.36 3.28 23.90
CA ARG A 247 10.06 2.83 24.41
C ARG A 247 9.14 2.56 23.23
N ARG A 248 8.55 1.37 23.19
CA ARG A 248 7.65 0.91 22.12
C ARG A 248 6.58 -0.01 22.69
N PRO A 249 5.45 -0.20 21.99
CA PRO A 249 4.44 -1.17 22.38
C PRO A 249 5.02 -2.58 22.52
N GLU A 250 4.43 -3.37 23.40
CA GLU A 250 4.82 -4.76 23.61
C GLU A 250 4.62 -5.59 22.34
N GLY A 251 5.56 -6.49 22.05
CA GLY A 251 5.57 -7.31 20.84
C GLY A 251 6.08 -6.60 19.57
N GLU A 252 6.41 -5.31 19.62
CA GLU A 252 6.95 -4.58 18.47
C GLU A 252 8.48 -4.41 18.53
N SER A 253 9.09 -4.22 17.35
CA SER A 253 10.54 -4.03 17.23
C SER A 253 10.94 -2.55 17.19
N THR A 254 12.25 -2.28 17.38
CA THR A 254 12.84 -0.99 17.01
C THR A 254 13.05 -0.89 15.49
N PHE A 255 13.71 0.17 15.03
CA PHE A 255 14.08 0.36 13.62
C PHE A 255 14.96 -0.79 13.10
N ASN A 256 14.67 -1.22 11.87
CA ASN A 256 15.28 -2.36 11.22
C ASN A 256 16.81 -2.30 11.17
N VAL A 257 17.39 -1.10 11.01
CA VAL A 257 18.83 -0.86 10.92
C VAL A 257 19.62 -1.42 12.11
N PHE A 258 19.05 -1.42 13.33
CA PHE A 258 19.73 -1.99 14.50
C PHE A 258 19.92 -3.49 14.33
N TYR A 259 18.88 -4.21 13.87
CA TYR A 259 18.94 -5.64 13.64
C TYR A 259 19.84 -5.99 12.46
N TYR A 260 19.82 -5.18 11.40
CA TYR A 260 20.70 -5.34 10.24
C TYR A 260 22.16 -5.22 10.66
N MET A 261 22.50 -4.16 11.42
CA MET A 261 23.85 -3.93 11.92
C MET A 261 24.32 -5.07 12.85
N MET A 262 23.48 -5.50 13.81
CA MET A 262 23.84 -6.57 14.75
C MET A 262 24.09 -7.92 14.04
N ALA A 263 23.32 -8.22 12.99
CA ALA A 263 23.46 -9.47 12.24
C ALA A 263 24.54 -9.42 11.15
N GLY A 264 24.67 -8.30 10.45
CA GLY A 264 25.47 -8.17 9.24
C GLY A 264 26.86 -7.55 9.41
N ALA A 265 27.17 -6.94 10.55
CA ALA A 265 28.50 -6.37 10.78
C ALA A 265 29.60 -7.45 10.68
N ASP A 266 30.64 -7.16 9.91
CA ASP A 266 31.83 -8.00 9.81
C ASP A 266 32.67 -7.98 11.12
N SER A 267 33.66 -8.86 11.22
CA SER A 267 34.48 -8.99 12.44
C SER A 267 35.25 -7.71 12.79
N SER A 268 35.66 -6.93 11.77
CA SER A 268 36.37 -5.66 11.97
C SER A 268 35.45 -4.62 12.58
N LEU A 269 34.25 -4.48 12.01
CA LEU A 269 33.23 -3.55 12.46
C LEU A 269 32.68 -3.94 13.83
N LYS A 270 32.43 -5.22 14.08
CA LYS A 270 32.01 -5.72 15.41
C LYS A 270 33.00 -5.37 16.51
N THR A 271 34.30 -5.53 16.24
CA THR A 271 35.36 -5.12 17.17
C THR A 271 35.29 -3.63 17.47
N LYS A 272 35.16 -2.80 16.42
CA LYS A 272 35.07 -1.32 16.56
C LYS A 272 33.81 -0.87 17.27
N LEU A 273 32.69 -1.58 17.07
CA LEU A 273 31.41 -1.30 17.72
C LEU A 273 31.31 -1.91 19.12
N HIS A 274 32.30 -2.67 19.57
CA HIS A 274 32.25 -3.44 20.82
C HIS A 274 31.07 -4.42 20.90
N PHE A 275 30.71 -5.06 19.79
CA PHE A 275 29.60 -6.03 19.69
C PHE A 275 30.02 -7.48 19.93
N ASN A 276 31.04 -7.69 20.78
CA ASN A 276 31.51 -9.04 21.13
C ASN A 276 30.52 -9.76 22.06
N HIS A 277 29.84 -8.99 22.91
CA HIS A 277 28.81 -9.47 23.83
C HIS A 277 27.66 -8.47 23.82
N PHE A 278 26.44 -8.96 23.55
CA PHE A 278 25.24 -8.13 23.62
C PHE A 278 24.63 -8.23 25.02
N ALA A 279 24.19 -7.11 25.59
CA ALA A 279 23.50 -7.09 26.87
C ALA A 279 22.14 -7.81 26.77
N GLU A 280 21.90 -8.78 27.66
CA GLU A 280 20.63 -9.51 27.74
C GLU A 280 19.48 -8.61 28.23
N ASN A 281 19.78 -7.65 29.11
CA ASN A 281 18.83 -6.73 29.72
C ASN A 281 19.06 -5.27 29.29
N SER A 282 19.08 -5.00 27.99
CA SER A 282 19.15 -3.62 27.48
C SER A 282 17.89 -2.82 27.87
N ALA A 283 18.05 -1.64 28.47
CA ALA A 283 16.93 -0.76 28.81
C ALA A 283 16.14 -0.25 27.58
N PHE A 284 16.77 -0.27 26.40
CA PHE A 284 16.10 0.05 25.12
C PHE A 284 15.48 -1.19 24.46
N GLY A 285 15.66 -2.38 25.05
CA GLY A 285 15.16 -3.67 24.55
C GLY A 285 15.72 -4.04 23.17
N ILE A 286 16.82 -3.43 22.74
CA ILE A 286 17.44 -3.73 21.44
C ILE A 286 18.29 -4.97 21.65
N VAL A 287 17.79 -6.11 21.18
CA VAL A 287 18.45 -7.41 21.32
C VAL A 287 18.58 -8.09 19.95
N PRO A 288 19.60 -8.94 19.75
CA PRO A 288 19.71 -9.73 18.52
C PRO A 288 18.46 -10.57 18.25
N GLN A 289 18.11 -10.75 16.98
CA GLN A 289 17.02 -11.62 16.57
C GLN A 289 17.28 -13.07 17.03
N PRO A 290 16.31 -13.73 17.72
CA PRO A 290 16.52 -15.06 18.28
C PRO A 290 16.49 -16.16 17.21
N LYS A 291 15.69 -15.97 16.13
CA LYS A 291 15.54 -16.95 15.05
C LYS A 291 16.70 -16.82 14.06
N SER A 292 17.29 -17.96 13.69
CA SER A 292 18.42 -18.02 12.74
C SER A 292 18.05 -17.46 11.35
N GLU A 293 16.83 -17.77 10.88
CA GLU A 293 16.32 -17.28 9.58
C GLU A 293 16.22 -15.75 9.54
N ASP A 294 15.68 -15.13 10.59
CA ASP A 294 15.56 -13.67 10.70
C ASP A 294 16.94 -13.00 10.76
N LYS A 295 17.90 -13.65 11.43
CA LYS A 295 19.28 -13.18 11.50
C LYS A 295 19.96 -13.23 10.13
N GLN A 296 19.75 -14.32 9.37
CA GLN A 296 20.25 -14.42 8.00
C GLN A 296 19.61 -13.38 7.08
N ARG A 297 18.29 -13.17 7.18
CA ARG A 297 17.57 -12.13 6.43
C ARG A 297 18.11 -10.74 6.77
N ALA A 298 18.28 -10.42 8.05
CA ALA A 298 18.83 -9.14 8.51
C ALA A 298 20.27 -8.92 8.02
N SER A 299 21.10 -9.96 8.00
CA SER A 299 22.46 -9.91 7.45
C SER A 299 22.46 -9.59 5.95
N GLN A 300 21.60 -10.23 5.17
CA GLN A 300 21.44 -9.92 3.74
C GLN A 300 20.96 -8.49 3.52
N GLN A 301 20.02 -7.99 4.34
CA GLN A 301 19.55 -6.62 4.26
C GLN A 301 20.64 -5.60 4.63
N PHE A 302 21.54 -5.93 5.55
CA PHE A 302 22.70 -5.09 5.85
C PHE A 302 23.62 -4.94 4.63
N THR A 303 23.92 -6.04 3.94
CA THR A 303 24.73 -6.00 2.70
C THR A 303 24.06 -5.15 1.63
N LYS A 304 22.73 -5.30 1.45
CA LYS A 304 21.95 -4.46 0.52
C LYS A 304 22.00 -2.99 0.91
N LEU A 305 21.88 -2.67 2.20
CA LEU A 305 21.96 -1.31 2.72
C LEU A 305 23.32 -0.66 2.43
N GLN A 306 24.43 -1.38 2.67
CA GLN A 306 25.77 -0.89 2.36
C GLN A 306 25.97 -0.67 0.84
N ALA A 307 25.43 -1.55 0.01
CA ALA A 307 25.45 -1.39 -1.45
C ALA A 307 24.62 -0.16 -1.89
N ALA A 308 23.42 0.01 -1.34
CA ALA A 308 22.58 1.18 -1.60
C ALA A 308 23.27 2.50 -1.20
N MET A 309 23.93 2.54 -0.04
CA MET A 309 24.72 3.70 0.37
C MET A 309 25.83 4.03 -0.64
N LYS A 310 26.51 3.02 -1.20
CA LYS A 310 27.53 3.21 -2.24
C LYS A 310 26.95 3.76 -3.54
N VAL A 311 25.77 3.29 -3.97
CA VAL A 311 25.07 3.80 -5.17
C VAL A 311 24.77 5.30 -5.04
N LEU A 312 24.50 5.79 -3.83
CA LEU A 312 24.29 7.20 -3.55
C LEU A 312 25.57 8.01 -3.29
N GLY A 313 26.75 7.38 -3.45
CA GLY A 313 28.04 8.04 -3.26
C GLY A 313 28.48 8.19 -1.80
N ILE A 314 27.81 7.54 -0.85
CA ILE A 314 28.21 7.53 0.56
C ILE A 314 29.45 6.65 0.73
N SER A 315 30.57 7.27 1.07
CA SER A 315 31.87 6.64 1.23
C SER A 315 31.89 5.64 2.38
N GLY A 316 32.85 4.72 2.37
CA GLY A 316 33.01 3.74 3.45
C GLY A 316 33.33 4.38 4.81
N GLU A 317 33.90 5.59 4.83
CA GLU A 317 34.16 6.33 6.06
C GLU A 317 32.90 6.95 6.64
N GLU A 318 32.05 7.55 5.80
CA GLU A 318 30.74 8.07 6.21
C GLU A 318 29.82 6.94 6.68
N GLN A 319 29.82 5.79 5.99
CA GLN A 319 29.09 4.61 6.45
C GLN A 319 29.52 4.19 7.86
N ARG A 320 30.83 4.22 8.12
CA ARG A 320 31.38 3.90 9.44
C ARG A 320 30.89 4.86 10.51
N ALA A 321 30.77 6.15 10.20
CA ALA A 321 30.22 7.13 11.13
C ALA A 321 28.77 6.80 11.52
N PHE A 322 27.92 6.39 10.56
CA PHE A 322 26.56 5.93 10.86
C PHE A 322 26.55 4.73 11.81
N TRP A 323 27.42 3.73 11.57
CA TRP A 323 27.50 2.54 12.41
C TRP A 323 27.97 2.88 13.83
N LEU A 324 28.95 3.78 13.98
CA LEU A 324 29.41 4.23 15.30
C LEU A 324 28.31 4.93 16.10
N VAL A 325 27.52 5.79 15.45
CA VAL A 325 26.38 6.46 16.10
C VAL A 325 25.33 5.44 16.54
N LEU A 326 24.97 4.48 15.68
CA LEU A 326 24.01 3.43 16.04
C LEU A 326 24.55 2.52 17.16
N GLY A 327 25.84 2.20 17.14
CA GLY A 327 26.52 1.46 18.22
C GLY A 327 26.47 2.22 19.55
N ALA A 328 26.73 3.53 19.53
CA ALA A 328 26.62 4.37 20.73
C ALA A 328 25.20 4.39 21.29
N ILE A 329 24.17 4.51 20.43
CA ILE A 329 22.76 4.45 20.85
C ILE A 329 22.44 3.10 21.50
N TYR A 330 22.91 1.99 20.92
CA TYR A 330 22.76 0.66 21.51
C TYR A 330 23.40 0.57 22.89
N HIS A 331 24.65 1.04 23.04
CA HIS A 331 25.40 0.96 24.29
C HIS A 331 24.80 1.82 25.40
N LEU A 332 24.19 2.96 25.08
CA LEU A 332 23.41 3.74 26.06
C LEU A 332 22.27 2.90 26.65
N GLY A 333 21.54 2.16 25.81
CA GLY A 333 20.51 1.24 26.26
C GLY A 333 21.07 0.07 27.08
N ALA A 334 22.20 -0.50 26.66
CA ALA A 334 22.87 -1.58 27.36
C ALA A 334 23.39 -1.16 28.75
N ALA A 335 23.86 0.07 28.89
CA ALA A 335 24.30 0.65 30.15
C ALA A 335 23.15 1.05 31.10
N GLY A 336 21.90 0.90 30.68
CA GLY A 336 20.74 1.31 31.46
C GLY A 336 20.53 2.82 31.51
N ALA A 337 21.07 3.58 30.54
CA ALA A 337 20.87 5.03 30.50
C ALA A 337 19.39 5.34 30.30
N THR A 338 18.80 5.98 31.31
CA THR A 338 17.44 6.52 31.27
C THR A 338 17.50 8.05 31.14
N LYS A 339 16.40 8.65 30.69
CA LYS A 339 16.23 10.12 30.69
C LYS A 339 16.06 10.64 32.10
#